data_AF-A0A6A6DCJ2-F1
#
_entry.id   AF-A0A6A6DCJ2-F1
#
_cell.length_a   1.000
_cell.length_b   1.000
_cell.length_c   1.000
_cell.angle_alpha   90.00
_cell.angle_beta   90.00
_cell.angle_gamma   90.00
#
_symmetry.space_group_name_H-M   'P 1'
#
loop_
_entity.id
_entity.type
_entity.pdbx_description
1 polymer ?
#
loop_
_entity_poly.entity_id
_entity_poly.type
_entity_poly.pdbx_seq_one_letter_code
_entity_poly.pdbx_strand_id
1 'polypeptide(L)'
;MNRQALDAYEKALSLEHPSTLSSMANLASTYMNQGRWREAEELEVQVMETSSRVLGAEHPDTLTSMANLASTYWNQGRWKEAEELQAKELETCKRVLGAKHPDTLASMNNLASTFCNQGRWKQAEELEVQVMETRKRVLGAEHPDTLISMANLAFTFKGQGRDDEAIMLMEDCVQLREQMLGLYHPFTVSSQATLNDWRMETWNFDH
;
A
#
# COMPACT_ATOMS: atom_id res chain seq x y z
N MET A 1 16.71 20.14 40.91
CA MET A 1 16.03 19.74 39.66
C MET A 1 15.61 21.00 38.92
N ASN A 2 15.98 21.13 37.65
CA ASN A 2 15.87 22.36 36.86
C ASN A 2 14.46 22.48 36.25
N ARG A 3 13.81 23.64 36.36
CA ARG A 3 12.43 23.90 35.87
C ARG A 3 12.30 23.62 34.37
N GLN A 4 13.35 23.87 33.59
CA GLN A 4 13.41 23.52 32.16
C GLN A 4 13.37 22.00 31.91
N ALA A 5 13.95 21.19 32.80
CA ALA A 5 13.91 19.74 32.67
C ALA A 5 12.51 19.20 33.02
N LEU A 6 11.82 19.82 33.98
CA LEU A 6 10.43 19.51 34.32
C LEU A 6 9.47 19.90 33.18
N ASP A 7 9.60 21.10 32.63
CA ASP A 7 8.78 21.55 31.50
C ASP A 7 9.00 20.67 30.25
N ALA A 8 10.26 20.28 29.97
CA ALA A 8 10.57 19.36 28.87
C ALA A 8 9.98 17.96 29.11
N TYR A 9 9.97 17.50 30.36
CA TYR A 9 9.42 16.20 30.75
C TYR A 9 7.88 16.17 30.65
N GLU A 10 7.21 17.21 31.14
CA GLU A 10 5.74 17.36 31.03
C GLU A 10 5.31 17.51 29.57
N LYS A 11 6.07 18.29 28.77
CA LYS A 11 5.79 18.44 27.34
C LYS A 11 6.00 17.13 26.59
N ALA A 12 7.05 16.37 26.88
CA ALA A 12 7.26 15.04 26.31
C ALA A 12 6.10 14.09 26.64
N LEU A 13 5.68 14.01 27.90
CA LEU A 13 4.53 13.22 28.33
C LEU A 13 3.23 13.61 27.62
N SER A 14 3.01 14.90 27.36
CA SER A 14 1.83 15.38 26.62
C SER A 14 1.82 15.00 25.13
N LEU A 15 3.01 14.92 24.52
CA LEU A 15 3.20 14.54 23.12
C LEU A 15 3.16 13.02 22.91
N GLU A 16 3.49 12.26 23.95
CA GLU A 16 3.48 10.80 23.97
C GLU A 16 2.07 10.20 24.14
N HIS A 17 1.06 11.01 24.45
CA HIS A 17 -0.29 10.52 24.63
C HIS A 17 -0.87 9.98 23.31
N PRO A 18 -1.47 8.78 23.27
CA PRO A 18 -1.98 8.16 22.04
C PRO A 18 -2.91 9.07 21.21
N SER A 19 -3.79 9.83 21.86
CA SER A 19 -4.67 10.77 21.16
C SER A 19 -3.93 11.91 20.46
N THR A 20 -2.78 12.34 21.00
CA THR A 20 -1.92 13.35 20.38
C THR A 20 -1.26 12.76 19.13
N LEU A 21 -0.75 11.53 19.20
CA LEU A 21 -0.18 10.80 18.07
C LEU A 21 -1.21 10.60 16.95
N SER A 22 -2.45 10.19 17.27
CA SER A 22 -3.52 10.08 16.28
C SER A 22 -3.84 11.43 15.63
N SER A 23 -3.84 12.52 16.42
CA SER A 23 -4.09 13.86 15.89
C SER A 23 -2.96 14.32 14.94
N MET A 24 -1.71 14.03 15.28
CA MET A 24 -0.55 14.31 14.42
C MET A 24 -0.60 13.49 13.12
N ALA A 25 -0.95 12.20 13.20
CA ALA A 25 -1.12 11.34 12.01
C ALA A 25 -2.23 11.87 11.08
N ASN A 26 -3.36 12.31 11.64
CA ASN A 26 -4.44 12.93 10.86
C ASN A 26 -4.00 14.25 10.20
N LEU A 27 -3.20 15.06 10.90
CA LEU A 27 -2.64 16.28 10.33
C LEU A 27 -1.65 15.98 9.20
N ALA A 28 -0.79 14.96 9.35
CA ALA A 28 0.11 14.52 8.31
C ALA A 28 -0.65 14.05 7.05
N SER A 29 -1.70 13.25 7.22
CA SER A 29 -2.58 12.83 6.13
C SER A 29 -3.24 14.04 5.43
N THR A 30 -3.62 15.07 6.19
CA THR A 30 -4.14 16.32 5.62
C THR A 30 -3.08 17.03 4.78
N TYR A 31 -1.82 17.07 5.22
CA TYR A 31 -0.71 17.62 4.45
C TYR A 31 -0.39 16.82 3.20
N MET A 32 -0.41 15.48 3.26
CA MET A 32 -0.28 14.62 2.07
C MET A 32 -1.33 14.96 1.02
N ASN A 33 -2.60 15.06 1.41
CA ASN A 33 -3.70 15.40 0.50
C ASN A 33 -3.57 16.80 -0.12
N GLN A 34 -2.81 17.70 0.51
CA GLN A 34 -2.49 19.03 -0.02
C GLN A 34 -1.20 19.07 -0.86
N GLY A 35 -0.50 17.93 -1.04
CA GLY A 35 0.80 17.87 -1.69
C GLY A 35 1.95 18.45 -0.86
N ARG A 36 1.73 18.66 0.45
CA ARG A 36 2.70 19.21 1.41
C ARG A 36 3.55 18.09 2.03
N TRP A 37 4.30 17.41 1.17
CA TRP A 37 4.97 16.15 1.50
C TRP A 37 6.04 16.28 2.59
N ARG A 38 6.75 17.42 2.66
CA ARG A 38 7.77 17.66 3.69
C ARG A 38 7.14 17.80 5.07
N GLU A 39 6.07 18.58 5.19
CA GLU A 39 5.38 18.74 6.47
C GLU A 39 4.69 17.45 6.93
N ALA A 40 4.19 16.64 5.98
CA ALA A 40 3.67 15.30 6.29
C ALA A 40 4.77 14.38 6.83
N GLU A 41 5.91 14.32 6.13
CA GLU A 41 7.07 13.51 6.53
C GLU A 41 7.57 13.87 7.94
N GLU A 42 7.76 15.17 8.23
CA GLU A 42 8.23 15.61 9.55
C GLU A 42 7.32 15.13 10.68
N LEU A 43 6.00 15.19 10.48
CA LEU A 43 5.03 14.69 11.46
C LEU A 43 5.02 13.16 11.54
N GLU A 44 5.08 12.46 10.42
CA GLU A 44 5.06 11.00 10.36
C GLU A 44 6.30 10.37 10.99
N VAL A 45 7.48 10.96 10.79
CA VAL A 45 8.71 10.55 11.49
C VAL A 45 8.52 10.68 13.00
N GLN A 46 8.01 11.81 13.48
CA GLN A 46 7.76 12.03 14.90
C GLN A 46 6.75 11.02 15.46
N VAL A 47 5.65 10.75 14.74
CA VAL A 47 4.63 9.79 15.15
C VAL A 47 5.20 8.36 15.18
N MET A 48 5.97 7.96 14.16
CA MET A 48 6.57 6.63 14.09
C MET A 48 7.59 6.41 15.21
N GLU A 49 8.49 7.35 15.44
CA GLU A 49 9.49 7.25 16.51
C GLU A 49 8.84 7.24 17.89
N THR A 50 7.87 8.13 18.12
CA THR A 50 7.20 8.23 19.42
C THR A 50 6.32 7.01 19.70
N SER A 51 5.53 6.54 18.72
CA SER A 51 4.73 5.33 18.87
C SER A 51 5.61 4.10 19.08
N SER A 52 6.72 3.97 18.35
CA SER A 52 7.68 2.86 18.54
C SER A 52 8.24 2.83 19.97
N ARG A 53 8.50 4.00 20.56
CA ARG A 53 9.03 4.12 21.93
C ARG A 53 7.96 3.86 23.00
N VAL A 54 6.74 4.39 22.81
CA VAL A 54 5.68 4.40 23.82
C VAL A 54 4.82 3.14 23.78
N LEU A 55 4.44 2.70 22.57
CA LEU A 55 3.54 1.58 22.32
C LEU A 55 4.30 0.29 21.95
N GLY A 56 5.53 0.43 21.44
CA GLY A 56 6.37 -0.66 20.99
C GLY A 56 6.28 -0.89 19.48
N ALA A 57 7.35 -1.45 18.91
CA ALA A 57 7.51 -1.63 17.46
C ALA A 57 6.45 -2.54 16.80
N GLU A 58 5.78 -3.39 17.58
CA GLU A 58 4.76 -4.34 17.10
C GLU A 58 3.33 -3.79 17.24
N HIS A 59 3.15 -2.61 17.84
CA HIS A 59 1.83 -2.04 18.05
C HIS A 59 1.17 -1.65 16.71
N PRO A 60 -0.13 -1.91 16.51
CA PRO A 60 -0.84 -1.56 15.27
C PRO A 60 -0.67 -0.09 14.85
N ASP A 61 -0.74 0.85 15.79
CA ASP A 61 -0.53 2.28 15.51
C ASP A 61 0.90 2.58 15.01
N THR A 62 1.91 1.86 15.52
CA THR A 62 3.29 1.99 15.06
C THR A 62 3.44 1.44 13.65
N LEU A 63 2.87 0.27 13.36
CA LEU A 63 2.86 -0.29 12.00
C LEU A 63 2.13 0.63 11.01
N THR A 64 0.98 1.18 11.42
CA THR A 64 0.22 2.16 10.62
C THR A 64 1.05 3.41 10.34
N SER A 65 1.75 3.95 11.34
CA SER A 65 2.62 5.12 11.15
C SER A 65 3.80 4.84 10.21
N MET A 66 4.35 3.61 10.25
CA MET A 66 5.41 3.17 9.34
C MET A 66 4.90 3.07 7.89
N ALA A 67 3.71 2.51 7.70
CA ALA A 67 3.06 2.43 6.38
C ALA A 67 2.78 3.82 5.79
N ASN A 68 2.30 4.76 6.62
CA ASN A 68 2.05 6.14 6.19
C ASN A 68 3.34 6.85 5.77
N LEU A 69 4.40 6.76 6.59
CA LEU A 69 5.70 7.35 6.26
C LEU A 69 6.28 6.75 4.96
N ALA A 70 6.16 5.44 4.78
CA ALA A 70 6.57 4.79 3.54
C ALA A 70 5.78 5.26 2.33
N SER A 71 4.47 5.48 2.48
CA SER A 71 3.62 6.06 1.43
C SER A 71 4.05 7.49 1.09
N THR A 72 4.39 8.30 2.08
CA THR A 72 4.95 9.64 1.86
C THR A 72 6.27 9.58 1.09
N TYR A 73 7.21 8.70 1.47
CA TYR A 73 8.43 8.49 0.69
C TYR A 73 8.17 8.03 -0.74
N TRP A 74 7.22 7.12 -0.93
CA TRP A 74 6.83 6.65 -2.26
C TRP A 74 6.30 7.79 -3.13
N ASN A 75 5.42 8.66 -2.60
CA ASN A 75 4.88 9.82 -3.30
C ASN A 75 5.96 10.89 -3.62
N GLN A 76 7.03 10.95 -2.82
CA GLN A 76 8.20 11.79 -3.10
C GLN A 76 9.18 11.17 -4.12
N GLY A 77 8.91 9.96 -4.64
CA GLY A 77 9.84 9.22 -5.51
C GLY A 77 11.02 8.58 -4.78
N ARG A 78 11.01 8.59 -3.45
CA ARG A 78 12.05 8.03 -2.56
C ARG A 78 11.80 6.53 -2.33
N TRP A 79 11.78 5.77 -3.42
CA TRP A 79 11.35 4.36 -3.40
C TRP A 79 12.24 3.43 -2.57
N LYS A 80 13.52 3.75 -2.39
CA LYS A 80 14.42 2.95 -1.53
C LYS A 80 14.04 3.06 -0.06
N GLU A 81 13.73 4.28 0.40
CA GLU A 81 13.35 4.53 1.78
C GLU A 81 11.94 3.97 2.07
N ALA A 82 11.04 4.05 1.08
CA ALA A 82 9.74 3.38 1.13
C ALA A 82 9.88 1.86 1.26
N GLU A 83 10.75 1.23 0.46
CA GLU A 83 11.02 -0.21 0.50
C GLU A 83 11.55 -0.65 1.87
N GLU A 84 12.53 0.07 2.43
CA GLU A 84 13.13 -0.27 3.72
C GLU A 84 12.07 -0.30 4.84
N LEU A 85 11.20 0.72 4.88
CA LEU A 85 10.11 0.77 5.86
C LEU A 85 9.05 -0.32 5.60
N GLN A 86 8.61 -0.49 4.36
CA GLN A 86 7.60 -1.50 3.99
C GLN A 86 8.10 -2.92 4.27
N ALA A 87 9.37 -3.23 4.04
CA ALA A 87 9.95 -4.53 4.33
C ALA A 87 9.94 -4.82 5.83
N LYS A 88 10.31 -3.84 6.66
CA LYS A 88 10.31 -3.94 8.12
C LYS A 88 8.89 -4.09 8.68
N GLU A 89 7.95 -3.29 8.17
CA GLU A 89 6.53 -3.37 8.50
C GLU A 89 5.98 -4.76 8.15
N LEU A 90 6.25 -5.24 6.93
CA LEU A 90 5.78 -6.53 6.45
C LEU A 90 6.30 -7.71 7.29
N GLU A 91 7.59 -7.69 7.66
CA GLU A 91 8.17 -8.71 8.53
C GLU A 91 7.45 -8.75 9.88
N THR A 92 7.16 -7.57 10.44
CA THR A 92 6.47 -7.45 11.73
C THR A 92 5.00 -7.89 11.62
N CYS A 93 4.28 -7.47 10.59
CA CYS A 93 2.92 -7.92 10.28
C CYS A 93 2.84 -9.44 10.11
N LYS A 94 3.77 -10.05 9.37
CA LYS A 94 3.85 -11.51 9.21
C LYS A 94 4.04 -12.24 10.54
N ARG A 95 4.86 -11.69 11.45
CA ARG A 95 5.12 -12.28 12.77
C ARG A 95 3.94 -12.14 13.72
N VAL A 96 3.32 -10.95 13.78
CA VAL A 96 2.31 -10.59 14.78
C VAL A 96 0.90 -10.99 14.35
N LEU A 97 0.54 -10.70 13.10
CA LEU A 97 -0.81 -10.88 12.57
C LEU A 97 -0.96 -12.17 11.73
N GLY A 98 0.16 -12.65 11.19
CA GLY A 98 0.21 -13.84 10.35
C GLY A 98 0.01 -13.55 8.87
N ALA A 99 0.53 -14.43 8.02
CA ALA A 99 0.64 -14.22 6.57
C ALA A 99 -0.68 -14.03 5.80
N LYS A 100 -1.84 -14.36 6.41
CA LYS A 100 -3.17 -14.23 5.77
C LYS A 100 -3.94 -13.00 6.25
N HIS A 101 -3.41 -12.25 7.22
CA HIS A 101 -4.10 -11.10 7.77
C HIS A 101 -4.25 -9.99 6.72
N PRO A 102 -5.40 -9.29 6.63
CA PRO A 102 -5.61 -8.20 5.68
C PRO A 102 -4.48 -7.18 5.66
N ASP A 103 -4.02 -6.74 6.82
CA ASP A 103 -2.91 -5.77 6.92
C ASP A 103 -1.58 -6.33 6.37
N THR A 104 -1.29 -7.62 6.61
CA THR A 104 -0.09 -8.24 6.02
C THR A 104 -0.18 -8.28 4.50
N LEU A 105 -1.36 -8.58 3.96
CA LEU A 105 -1.60 -8.59 2.52
C LEU A 105 -1.56 -7.18 1.91
N ALA A 106 -2.00 -6.17 2.65
CA ALA A 106 -1.86 -4.76 2.26
C ALA A 106 -0.38 -4.33 2.23
N SER A 107 0.41 -4.64 3.27
CA SER A 107 1.85 -4.33 3.28
C SER A 107 2.59 -5.03 2.13
N MET A 108 2.21 -6.27 1.77
CA MET A 108 2.76 -6.97 0.59
C MET A 108 2.47 -6.24 -0.72
N ASN A 109 1.22 -5.78 -0.93
CA ASN A 109 0.86 -5.02 -2.14
C ASN A 109 1.59 -3.66 -2.21
N ASN A 110 1.78 -2.99 -1.07
CA ASN A 110 2.52 -1.72 -1.02
C ASN A 110 3.98 -1.93 -1.41
N LEU A 111 4.62 -2.99 -0.90
CA LEU A 111 5.99 -3.36 -1.26
C LEU A 111 6.12 -3.77 -2.74
N ALA A 112 5.15 -4.52 -3.27
CA ALA A 112 5.10 -4.87 -4.69
C ALA A 112 4.99 -3.63 -5.58
N SER A 113 4.14 -2.67 -5.21
CA SER A 113 4.00 -1.40 -5.91
C SER A 113 5.31 -0.61 -5.92
N THR A 114 6.06 -0.61 -4.81
CA THR A 114 7.41 -0.03 -4.74
C THR A 114 8.38 -0.74 -5.68
N PHE A 115 8.37 -2.08 -5.73
CA PHE A 115 9.18 -2.85 -6.67
C PHE A 115 8.86 -2.52 -8.13
N CYS A 116 7.59 -2.39 -8.51
CA CYS A 116 7.18 -1.96 -9.86
C CYS A 116 7.80 -0.60 -10.22
N ASN A 117 7.74 0.38 -9.31
CA ASN A 117 8.32 1.70 -9.55
C ASN A 117 9.85 1.70 -9.66
N GLN A 118 10.50 0.73 -9.02
CA GLN A 118 11.94 0.48 -9.17
C GLN A 118 12.29 -0.37 -10.41
N GLY A 119 11.31 -0.80 -11.22
CA GLY A 119 11.51 -1.70 -12.35
C GLY A 119 11.82 -3.16 -11.96
N ARG A 120 11.59 -3.54 -10.70
CA ARG A 120 11.85 -4.88 -10.14
C ARG A 120 10.63 -5.78 -10.27
N TRP A 121 10.14 -5.94 -11.49
CA TRP A 121 8.87 -6.58 -11.80
C TRP A 121 8.71 -8.00 -11.28
N LYS A 122 9.77 -8.82 -11.30
CA LYS A 122 9.72 -10.20 -10.79
C LYS A 122 9.40 -10.27 -9.30
N GLN A 123 9.97 -9.36 -8.52
CA GLN A 123 9.75 -9.33 -7.07
C GLN A 123 8.36 -8.79 -6.72
N ALA A 124 7.83 -7.87 -7.55
CA ALA A 124 6.45 -7.44 -7.44
C ALA A 124 5.48 -8.59 -7.73
N GLU A 125 5.69 -9.31 -8.83
CA GLU A 125 4.87 -10.46 -9.24
C GLU A 125 4.82 -11.54 -8.15
N GLU A 126 5.97 -11.91 -7.57
CA GLU A 126 6.03 -12.92 -6.50
C GLU A 126 5.11 -12.55 -5.32
N LEU A 127 5.12 -11.28 -4.91
CA LEU A 127 4.27 -10.78 -3.83
C LEU A 127 2.79 -10.71 -4.25
N GLU A 128 2.50 -10.19 -5.43
CA GLU A 128 1.13 -10.00 -5.93
C GLU A 128 0.42 -11.33 -6.19
N VAL A 129 1.11 -12.33 -6.74
CA VAL A 129 0.59 -13.69 -6.89
C VAL A 129 0.25 -14.27 -5.52
N GLN A 130 1.16 -14.13 -4.54
CA GLN A 130 0.90 -14.62 -3.18
C GLN A 130 -0.33 -13.93 -2.55
N VAL A 131 -0.48 -12.60 -2.72
CA VAL A 131 -1.63 -11.86 -2.20
C VAL A 131 -2.92 -12.29 -2.90
N MET A 132 -2.93 -12.32 -4.24
CA MET A 132 -4.10 -12.71 -5.03
C MET A 132 -4.60 -14.09 -4.65
N GLU A 133 -3.71 -15.10 -4.61
CA GLU A 133 -4.09 -16.48 -4.26
C GLU A 133 -4.57 -16.60 -2.81
N THR A 134 -3.98 -15.83 -1.90
CA THR A 134 -4.42 -15.83 -0.49
C THR A 134 -5.81 -15.21 -0.36
N ARG A 135 -6.07 -14.06 -0.99
CA ARG A 135 -7.38 -13.39 -0.98
C ARG A 135 -8.44 -14.25 -1.67
N LYS A 136 -8.12 -14.84 -2.82
CA LYS A 136 -9.00 -15.77 -3.53
C LYS A 136 -9.42 -16.95 -2.65
N ARG A 137 -8.50 -17.49 -1.84
CA ARG A 137 -8.78 -18.60 -0.92
C ARG A 137 -9.60 -18.18 0.31
N VAL A 138 -9.33 -17.00 0.87
CA VAL A 138 -9.91 -16.55 2.14
C VAL A 138 -11.26 -15.84 1.94
N LEU A 139 -11.34 -15.01 0.90
CA LEU A 139 -12.47 -14.11 0.64
C LEU A 139 -13.31 -14.55 -0.56
N GLY A 140 -12.75 -15.38 -1.44
CA GLY A 140 -13.36 -15.77 -2.71
C GLY A 140 -12.84 -14.96 -3.90
N ALA A 141 -13.07 -15.48 -5.12
CA ALA A 141 -12.63 -14.86 -6.36
C ALA A 141 -13.34 -13.53 -6.66
N GLU A 142 -14.60 -13.43 -6.26
CA GLU A 142 -15.49 -12.28 -6.52
C GLU A 142 -15.29 -11.13 -5.52
N HIS A 143 -14.50 -11.33 -4.46
CA HIS A 143 -14.32 -10.31 -3.43
C HIS A 143 -13.58 -9.08 -4.00
N PRO A 144 -14.01 -7.84 -3.67
CA PRO A 144 -13.37 -6.63 -4.19
C PRO A 144 -11.85 -6.59 -4.04
N ASP A 145 -11.32 -6.99 -2.87
CA ASP A 145 -9.88 -7.04 -2.64
C ASP A 145 -9.13 -8.07 -3.50
N THR A 146 -9.79 -9.18 -3.86
CA THR A 146 -9.24 -10.16 -4.81
C THR A 146 -9.17 -9.56 -6.20
N LEU A 147 -10.24 -8.86 -6.63
CA LEU A 147 -10.31 -8.19 -7.93
C LEU A 147 -9.34 -7.00 -8.04
N ILE A 148 -9.01 -6.33 -6.95
CA ILE A 148 -7.93 -5.33 -6.90
C ILE A 148 -6.58 -6.03 -7.12
N SER A 149 -6.31 -7.14 -6.43
CA SER A 149 -5.07 -7.90 -6.60
C SER A 149 -4.90 -8.47 -8.01
N MET A 150 -5.97 -8.95 -8.64
CA MET A 150 -5.94 -9.39 -10.03
C MET A 150 -5.56 -8.26 -10.98
N ALA A 151 -6.15 -7.07 -10.80
CA ALA A 151 -5.83 -5.91 -11.63
C ALA A 151 -4.36 -5.48 -11.45
N ASN A 152 -3.85 -5.43 -10.21
CA ASN A 152 -2.45 -5.07 -9.93
C ASN A 152 -1.48 -6.05 -10.60
N LEU A 153 -1.72 -7.36 -10.46
CA LEU A 153 -0.90 -8.38 -11.10
C LEU A 153 -0.93 -8.28 -12.64
N ALA A 154 -2.09 -7.96 -13.22
CA ALA A 154 -2.20 -7.73 -14.67
C ALA A 154 -1.37 -6.52 -15.12
N PHE A 155 -1.36 -5.42 -14.36
CA PHE A 155 -0.46 -4.29 -14.63
C PHE A 155 1.02 -4.67 -14.52
N THR A 156 1.38 -5.51 -13.55
CA THR A 156 2.75 -6.04 -13.43
C THR A 156 3.13 -6.89 -14.64
N PHE A 157 2.25 -7.77 -15.14
CA PHE A 157 2.48 -8.50 -16.39
C PHE A 157 2.65 -7.56 -17.59
N LYS A 158 1.82 -6.52 -17.69
CA LYS A 158 1.96 -5.49 -18.72
C LYS A 158 3.32 -4.80 -18.65
N GLY A 159 3.78 -4.43 -17.45
CA GLY A 159 5.11 -3.85 -17.22
C GLY A 159 6.28 -4.78 -17.57
N GLN A 160 6.06 -6.09 -17.55
CA GLN A 160 7.03 -7.11 -17.99
C GLN A 160 7.01 -7.35 -19.51
N GLY A 161 6.08 -6.74 -20.25
CA GLY A 161 5.85 -7.04 -21.68
C GLY A 161 5.14 -8.38 -21.92
N ARG A 162 4.51 -8.97 -20.90
CA ARG A 162 3.71 -10.20 -20.99
C ARG A 162 2.26 -9.84 -21.31
N ASP A 163 2.05 -9.27 -22.49
CA ASP A 163 0.76 -8.69 -22.90
C ASP A 163 -0.39 -9.70 -22.86
N ASP A 164 -0.18 -10.92 -23.36
CA ASP A 164 -1.21 -11.97 -23.36
C ASP A 164 -1.69 -12.30 -21.94
N GLU A 165 -0.76 -12.44 -20.99
CA GLU A 165 -1.08 -12.77 -19.60
C GLU A 165 -1.77 -11.61 -18.89
N ALA A 166 -1.35 -10.38 -19.18
CA ALA A 166 -1.99 -9.18 -18.68
C ALA A 166 -3.45 -9.06 -19.17
N ILE A 167 -3.68 -9.27 -20.48
CA ILE A 167 -5.00 -9.21 -21.10
C ILE A 167 -5.91 -10.29 -20.55
N MET A 168 -5.44 -11.55 -20.49
CA MET A 168 -6.24 -12.66 -19.95
C MET A 168 -6.68 -12.40 -18.51
N LEU A 169 -5.75 -11.98 -17.64
CA LEU A 169 -6.06 -11.74 -16.23
C LEU A 169 -6.97 -10.52 -16.03
N MET A 170 -6.79 -9.47 -16.83
CA MET A 170 -7.66 -8.29 -16.78
C MET A 170 -9.06 -8.59 -17.32
N GLU A 171 -9.19 -9.44 -18.35
CA GLU A 171 -10.48 -9.90 -18.85
C GLU A 171 -11.27 -10.68 -17.79
N ASP A 172 -10.63 -11.63 -17.11
CA ASP A 172 -11.25 -12.34 -15.98
C ASP A 172 -11.69 -11.36 -14.87
N CYS A 173 -10.85 -10.36 -14.56
CA CYS A 173 -11.16 -9.34 -13.56
C CYS A 173 -12.38 -8.48 -13.94
N VAL A 174 -12.46 -8.04 -15.19
CA VAL A 174 -13.60 -7.26 -15.70
C VAL A 174 -14.88 -8.09 -15.66
N GLN A 175 -14.84 -9.34 -16.14
CA GLN A 175 -16.00 -10.21 -16.13
C GLN A 175 -16.58 -10.40 -14.72
N LEU A 176 -15.72 -10.62 -13.72
CA LEU A 176 -16.14 -10.73 -12.33
C LEU A 176 -16.69 -9.41 -11.78
N ARG A 177 -16.08 -8.27 -12.10
CA ARG A 177 -16.59 -6.94 -11.69
C ARG A 177 -17.96 -6.64 -12.30
N GLU A 178 -18.17 -7.00 -13.56
CA GLU A 178 -19.47 -6.84 -14.22
C GLU A 178 -20.56 -7.65 -13.53
N GLN A 179 -20.28 -8.91 -13.17
CA GLN A 179 -21.23 -9.77 -12.47
C GLN A 179 -21.59 -9.25 -11.07
N MET A 180 -20.61 -8.71 -10.35
CA MET A 180 -20.77 -8.32 -8.93
C MET A 180 -21.24 -6.89 -8.73
N LEU A 181 -20.70 -5.94 -9.49
CA LEU A 181 -20.89 -4.50 -9.30
C LEU A 181 -21.76 -3.88 -10.40
N GLY A 182 -21.93 -4.58 -11.52
CA GLY A 182 -22.61 -4.08 -12.70
C GLY A 182 -21.70 -3.31 -13.66
N LEU A 183 -22.19 -3.16 -14.89
CA LEU A 183 -21.47 -2.54 -16.01
C LEU A 183 -21.09 -1.07 -15.77
N TYR A 184 -21.89 -0.34 -15.00
CA TYR A 184 -21.71 1.10 -14.77
C TYR A 184 -20.89 1.42 -13.52
N HIS A 185 -20.42 0.42 -12.79
CA HIS A 185 -19.60 0.67 -11.60
C HIS A 185 -18.25 1.28 -12.02
N PRO A 186 -17.73 2.32 -11.34
CA PRO A 186 -16.48 2.99 -11.72
C PRO A 186 -15.30 2.04 -11.93
N PHE A 187 -15.12 1.06 -11.04
CA PHE A 187 -14.06 0.05 -11.19
C PHE A 187 -14.25 -0.91 -12.37
N THR A 188 -15.49 -1.19 -12.77
CA THR A 188 -15.77 -2.02 -13.96
C THR A 188 -15.41 -1.24 -15.21
N VAL A 189 -15.90 0.00 -15.30
CA VAL A 189 -15.63 0.91 -16.42
C VAL A 189 -14.13 1.17 -16.58
N SER A 190 -13.41 1.44 -15.48
CA SER A 190 -11.98 1.72 -15.54
C SER A 190 -11.18 0.52 -16.02
N SER A 191 -11.44 -0.69 -15.50
CA SER A 191 -10.75 -1.90 -15.94
C SER A 191 -11.11 -2.29 -17.37
N GLN A 192 -12.36 -2.09 -17.80
CA GLN A 192 -12.76 -2.33 -19.19
C GLN A 192 -12.08 -1.36 -20.16
N ALA A 193 -11.93 -0.09 -19.79
CA ALA A 193 -11.18 0.88 -20.57
C ALA A 193 -9.71 0.46 -20.71
N THR A 194 -9.05 0.10 -19.60
CA THR A 194 -7.68 -0.42 -19.60
C THR A 194 -7.53 -1.65 -20.50
N LEU A 195 -8.45 -2.61 -20.41
CA LEU A 195 -8.43 -3.82 -21.24
C LEU A 195 -8.54 -3.50 -22.74
N ASN A 196 -9.40 -2.54 -23.11
CA ASN A 196 -9.57 -2.12 -24.49
C ASN A 196 -8.32 -1.42 -25.02
N ASP A 197 -7.71 -0.54 -24.22
CA ASP A 197 -6.47 0.14 -24.58
C ASP A 197 -5.35 -0.87 -24.85
N TRP A 198 -5.18 -1.87 -23.97
CA TRP A 198 -4.17 -2.91 -24.17
C TRP A 198 -4.39 -3.74 -25.42
N ARG A 199 -5.64 -4.12 -25.72
CA ARG A 199 -5.98 -4.87 -26.95
C ARG A 199 -5.67 -4.06 -28.21
N MET A 200 -5.94 -2.76 -28.19
CA MET A 200 -5.64 -1.87 -29.32
C MET A 200 -4.13 -1.70 -29.52
N GLU A 201 -3.35 -1.59 -28.45
CA GLU A 201 -1.89 -1.56 -28.52
C GLU A 201 -1.34 -2.83 -29.18
N THR A 202 -1.72 -4.01 -28.69
CA THR A 202 -1.24 -5.29 -29.24
C THR A 202 -1.63 -5.45 -30.71
N TRP A 203 -2.86 -5.09 -31.08
CA TRP A 203 -3.32 -5.17 -32.47
C TRP A 203 -2.51 -4.29 -33.45
N ASN A 204 -2.04 -3.12 -32.99
CA ASN A 204 -1.22 -2.20 -33.79
C ASN A 204 0.23 -2.68 -33.97
N PHE A 205 0.72 -3.63 -33.19
CA PHE A 205 2.06 -4.21 -33.35
C PHE A 205 2.10 -5.45 -34.25
N ASP A 206 0.95 -6.09 -34.47
CA ASP A 206 0.82 -7.31 -35.29
C ASP A 206 0.55 -7.05 -36.80
N HIS A 207 0.48 -5.78 -37.24
CA HIS A 207 0.25 -5.36 -38.63
C HIS A 207 1.33 -4.39 -39.13
#